data_AF-A0A383EY60-F1
#
_entry.id   AF-A0A383EY60-F1
#
_cell.length_a   1.000
_cell.length_b   1.000
_cell.length_c   1.000
_cell.angle_alpha   90.00
_cell.angle_beta   90.00
_cell.angle_gamma   90.00
#
_symmetry.space_group_name_H-M   'P 1'
#
loop_
_entity.id
_entity.type
_entity.pdbx_description
1 polymer ?
#
loop_
_entity_poly.entity_id
_entity_poly.type
_entity_poly.pdbx_seq_one_letter_code
_entity_poly.pdbx_strand_id
1 'polypeptide(L)' 'MTTKPKAKQKKVSRQREWQLRKAKEGLCIVCGKPQTQGKFCDEHTLMHRVRQRELMRKKLGCNRRNLG' A
#
# COMPACT_ATOMS: atom_id res chain seq x y z
N MET A 1 21.15 -29.10 9.64
CA MET A 1 19.87 -28.35 9.59
C MET A 1 20.10 -26.97 10.19
N THR A 2 20.18 -25.92 9.38
CA THR A 2 20.37 -24.54 9.90
C THR A 2 19.02 -23.99 10.37
N THR A 3 18.85 -23.87 11.68
CA THR A 3 17.67 -23.22 12.27
C THR A 3 17.75 -21.72 12.01
N LYS A 4 16.77 -21.19 11.27
CA LYS A 4 16.67 -19.75 10.99
C LYS A 4 16.45 -19.01 12.32
N PRO A 5 17.26 -18.00 12.68
CA PRO A 5 17.12 -17.31 13.95
C PRO A 5 15.75 -16.64 14.07
N LYS A 6 15.10 -16.78 15.23
CA LYS A 6 13.80 -16.13 15.52
C LYS A 6 13.97 -14.62 15.40
N ALA A 7 13.23 -14.01 14.48
CA ALA A 7 13.24 -12.56 14.30
C ALA A 7 12.77 -11.88 15.60
N LYS A 8 13.61 -11.02 16.19
CA LYS A 8 13.22 -10.16 17.32
C LYS A 8 11.98 -9.36 16.91
N GLN A 9 10.89 -9.46 17.69
CA GLN A 9 9.66 -8.69 17.46
C GLN A 9 9.98 -7.20 17.60
N LYS A 10 10.10 -6.49 16.48
CA LYS A 10 10.29 -5.04 16.48
C LYS A 10 8.94 -4.40 16.81
N LYS A 11 8.93 -3.44 17.74
CA LYS A 11 7.75 -2.61 18.01
C LYS A 11 7.27 -1.98 16.71
N VAL A 12 5.97 -2.10 16.44
CA VAL A 12 5.33 -1.52 15.25
C VAL A 12 5.41 0.00 15.38
N SER A 13 5.66 0.71 14.27
CA SER A 13 5.66 2.19 14.32
C SER A 13 4.24 2.70 14.58
N ARG A 14 4.11 3.82 15.30
CA ARG A 14 2.81 4.48 15.57
C ARG A 14 1.98 4.68 14.30
N GLN A 15 2.64 5.02 13.19
CA GLN A 15 1.97 5.16 11.89
C GLN A 15 1.37 3.83 11.42
N ARG A 16 2.13 2.73 11.54
CA ARG A 16 1.65 1.42 11.14
C ARG A 16 0.52 0.92 12.05
N GLU A 17 0.58 1.19 13.35
CA GLU A 17 -0.53 0.92 14.27
C GLU A 17 -1.80 1.67 13.85
N TRP A 18 -1.68 2.96 13.51
CA TRP A 18 -2.80 3.75 13.01
C TRP A 18 -3.39 3.17 11.71
N GLN A 19 -2.54 2.77 10.76
CA GLN A 19 -2.97 2.14 9.51
C GLN A 19 -3.69 0.82 9.75
N LEU A 20 -3.18 -0.02 10.66
CA LEU A 20 -3.79 -1.30 11.00
C LEU A 20 -5.15 -1.09 11.67
N ARG A 21 -5.27 -0.10 12.57
CA ARG A 21 -6.55 0.27 13.18
C ARG A 21 -7.55 0.72 12.12
N LYS A 22 -7.14 1.60 11.19
CA LYS A 22 -8.03 2.06 10.11
C LYS A 22 -8.47 0.94 9.17
N ALA A 23 -7.56 0.03 8.82
CA ALA A 23 -7.91 -1.16 8.04
C ALA A 23 -8.94 -2.04 8.77
N LYS A 24 -8.80 -2.22 10.09
CA LYS A 24 -9.76 -2.98 10.91
C LYS A 24 -11.13 -2.30 10.98
N GLU A 25 -11.17 -0.98 10.99
CA GLU A 25 -12.39 -0.16 10.98
C GLU A 25 -13.05 -0.05 9.59
N GLY A 26 -12.50 -0.68 8.55
CA GLY A 26 -13.01 -0.53 7.18
C GLY A 26 -12.80 0.87 6.60
N LEU A 27 -11.75 1.56 7.04
CA LEU A 27 -11.39 2.91 6.62
C LEU A 27 -10.08 2.91 5.83
N CYS A 28 -9.96 3.87 4.93
CA CYS A 28 -8.76 4.10 4.15
C CYS A 28 -7.54 4.32 5.08
N ILE A 29 -6.49 3.52 4.87
CA ILE A 29 -5.25 3.59 5.66
C ILE A 29 -4.39 4.83 5.36
N VAL A 30 -4.87 5.78 4.57
CA VAL A 30 -4.15 7.02 4.22
C VAL A 30 -4.89 8.23 4.77
N CYS A 31 -6.19 8.34 4.51
CA CYS A 31 -7.00 9.50 4.89
C CYS A 31 -8.16 9.20 5.86
N GLY A 32 -8.44 7.94 6.17
CA GLY A 32 -9.51 7.55 7.10
C GLY A 32 -10.94 7.66 6.57
N LYS A 33 -11.14 7.97 5.27
CA LYS A 33 -12.46 7.89 4.60
C LYS A 33 -12.95 6.43 4.51
N PRO A 34 -14.26 6.16 4.29
CA PRO A 34 -14.76 4.80 4.07
C PRO A 34 -13.98 4.07 2.98
N GLN A 35 -13.64 2.81 3.25
CA GLN A 35 -12.98 1.95 2.28
C GLN A 35 -13.97 1.52 1.21
N THR A 36 -13.56 1.63 -0.05
CA THR A 36 -14.34 1.13 -1.19
C THR A 36 -13.67 -0.10 -1.80
N GLN A 37 -12.35 -0.13 -1.87
CA GLN A 37 -11.60 -1.24 -2.44
C GLN A 37 -10.32 -1.56 -1.66
N GLY A 38 -10.23 -2.80 -1.17
CA GLY A 38 -9.02 -3.34 -0.55
C GLY A 38 -8.66 -2.75 0.81
N LYS A 39 -7.95 -1.61 0.82
CA LYS A 39 -7.53 -0.87 2.04
C LYS A 39 -7.58 0.65 1.87
N PHE A 40 -8.14 1.11 0.76
CA PHE A 40 -8.14 2.50 0.34
C PHE A 40 -9.57 2.95 -0.02
N CYS A 41 -9.80 4.27 -0.01
CA CYS A 41 -10.96 4.86 -0.67
C CYS A 41 -10.70 4.97 -2.18
N ASP A 42 -11.68 5.40 -2.97
CA ASP A 42 -11.59 5.46 -4.44
C ASP A 42 -10.43 6.33 -4.92
N GLU A 43 -10.30 7.53 -4.37
CA GLU A 43 -9.23 8.49 -4.67
C GLU A 43 -7.84 7.86 -4.47
N HIS A 44 -7.59 7.28 -3.28
CA HIS A 44 -6.31 6.66 -2.98
C HIS A 44 -6.08 5.35 -3.76
N THR A 45 -7.15 4.65 -4.15
CA THR A 45 -7.08 3.49 -5.03
C THR A 45 -6.59 3.91 -6.42
N LEU A 46 -7.17 4.97 -7.00
CA LEU A 46 -6.76 5.51 -8.29
C LEU A 46 -5.32 6.01 -8.26
N MET A 47 -4.96 6.82 -7.26
CA MET A 47 -3.58 7.29 -7.08
C MET A 47 -2.59 6.12 -6.95
N HIS A 48 -2.95 5.10 -6.17
CA HIS A 48 -2.11 3.90 -6.02
C HIS A 48 -1.92 3.18 -7.36
N ARG A 49 -2.99 2.99 -8.13
CA ARG A 49 -2.94 2.34 -9.45
C ARG A 49 -2.07 3.10 -10.44
N VAL A 50 -2.23 4.43 -10.52
CA VAL A 50 -1.41 5.28 -11.38
C VAL A 50 0.06 5.17 -10.99
N ARG A 51 0.37 5.25 -9.68
CA ARG A 51 1.73 5.09 -9.17
C ARG A 51 2.32 3.72 -9.53
N GLN A 52 1.56 2.63 -9.36
CA GLN A 52 2.03 1.28 -9.72
C GLN A 52 2.28 1.14 -11.22
N ARG A 53 1.41 1.71 -12.05
CA ARG A 53 1.59 1.74 -13.50
C ARG A 53 2.88 2.46 -13.89
N GLU A 54 3.16 3.61 -13.31
CA GLU A 54 4.40 4.35 -13.57
C GLU A 54 5.65 3.62 -13.06
N LEU A 55 5.57 2.98 -11.89
CA LEU A 55 6.67 2.14 -11.37
C LEU A 55 6.94 0.95 -12.30
N MET A 56 5.90 0.27 -12.77
CA MET A 56 6.03 -0.83 -13.73
C MET A 56 6.57 -0.35 -15.07
N ARG A 57 6.11 0.79 -15.58
CA ARG A 57 6.62 1.41 -16.81
C ARG A 57 8.13 1.66 -16.71
N LYS A 58 8.59 2.25 -15.61
CA LYS A 58 10.03 2.47 -15.35
C LYS A 58 10.79 1.15 -15.26
N LYS A 59 10.24 0.15 -14.57
CA LYS A 59 10.87 -1.18 -14.41
C LYS A 59 11.02 -1.92 -15.74
N LEU A 60 10.05 -1.80 -16.64
CA LEU A 60 10.04 -2.45 -17.95
C LEU A 60 10.77 -1.65 -19.05
N GLY A 61 11.25 -0.44 -18.74
CA GLY A 61 11.90 0.42 -19.73
C GLY A 61 10.96 0.97 -20.82
N CYS A 62 9.63 0.91 -20.61
CA CYS A 62 8.68 1.40 -21.59
C CYS A 62 8.65 2.94 -21.62
N ASN A 63 9.21 3.54 -22.67
CA ASN A 63 9.25 5.01 -22.79
C ASN A 63 7.88 5.63 -23.10
N ARG A 64 6.96 4.92 -23.75
CA ARG A 64 5.66 5.49 -24.13
C ARG A 64 4.67 5.46 -22.95
N ARG A 65 4.02 6.60 -22.69
CA ARG A 65 2.81 6.64 -21.86
C ARG A 65 1.63 6.44 -22.80
N ASN A 66 0.93 5.32 -22.70
CA ASN A 66 -0.39 5.23 -23.32
C ASN A 66 -1.35 6.00 -22.39
N LEU A 67 -1.46 7.31 -22.65
CA LEU A 67 -2.51 8.15 -22.11
C LEU A 67 -3.77 7.76 -22.88
N GLY A 68 -4.54 6.84 -22.30
CA GLY A 68 -5.87 6.49 -22.79
C GLY A 68 -6.87 7.56 -22.39
#